data_AF-A0A9P5N4S0-F1
#
_entry.id   AF-A0A9P5N4S0-F1
#
_cell.length_a   1.000
_cell.length_b   1.000
_cell.length_c   1.000
_cell.angle_alpha   90.00
_cell.angle_beta   90.00
_cell.angle_gamma   90.00
#
_symmetry.space_group_name_H-M   'P 1'
#
loop_
_entity.id
_entity.type
_entity.pdbx_description
1 polymer ?
#
loop_
_entity_poly.entity_id
_entity_poly.type
_entity_poly.pdbx_seq_one_letter_code
_entity_poly.pdbx_strand_id
1 'polypeptide(L)'
;MPPKKQQTQGSSSSKVKVDKTFGMKNKNKSAKVQKQVAQIQAQASLAGKSRETLAKEREKELRAKEKADEEKRQKEEAELFKPVQTAQKVPFGVDPKMVLCEFFKAGRCEKGSKCKFSHDRDVGRRVEKKNLYEDTRVEDKLTDTMDKWDEEKLRSVILSKQGNPRTTTEIVCKYFIEAVETQKFGWFWQCPNGELCQYRHALPPGFVLKSQRKALEEAEKANMISLEEFLEVERHKLGSNLTPVTRESFAKWKQTRMNKKEAEADALRKAKASQAAAGKNSGMSGRDLFQYNPEWFQDSDEEDGEGEDWDLSKYRRQKEDEDLAAENERIRLLAIDQDGL
;
A
#
# COMPACT_ATOMS: atom_id res chain seq x y z
N MET A 1 46.81 54.54 11.92
CA MET A 1 47.02 55.43 10.76
C MET A 1 46.13 54.97 9.61
N PRO A 2 45.15 55.79 9.23
CA PRO A 2 44.88 56.07 7.81
C PRO A 2 44.67 57.58 7.57
N PRO A 3 45.20 58.19 6.49
CA PRO A 3 45.08 59.63 6.28
C PRO A 3 43.74 60.01 5.63
N LYS A 4 43.21 61.11 6.16
CA LYS A 4 41.91 61.74 5.93
C LYS A 4 41.95 62.52 4.60
N LYS A 5 41.09 62.19 3.63
CA LYS A 5 40.97 62.95 2.37
C LYS A 5 40.18 64.23 2.63
N GLN A 6 40.91 65.34 2.61
CA GLN A 6 40.41 66.71 2.62
C GLN A 6 39.82 67.07 1.25
N GLN A 7 38.69 67.76 1.29
CA GLN A 7 38.07 68.44 0.15
C GLN A 7 39.00 69.55 -0.35
N THR A 8 39.20 69.63 -1.66
CA THR A 8 39.73 70.83 -2.33
C THR A 8 38.72 71.29 -3.39
N GLN A 9 38.26 72.52 -3.18
CA GLN A 9 37.48 73.30 -4.12
C GLN A 9 38.32 73.58 -5.38
N GLY A 10 37.81 73.18 -6.54
CA GLY A 10 38.24 73.69 -7.84
C GLY A 10 37.20 74.67 -8.35
N SER A 11 37.47 75.97 -8.20
CA SER A 11 36.68 77.04 -8.82
C SER A 11 36.93 77.05 -10.34
N SER A 12 35.90 76.81 -11.15
CA SER A 12 35.88 77.26 -12.54
C SER A 12 34.65 78.14 -12.75
N SER A 13 34.92 79.43 -12.96
CA SER A 13 33.94 80.47 -13.20
C SER A 13 33.29 80.27 -14.57
N SER A 14 32.25 79.42 -14.62
CA SER A 14 31.30 79.47 -15.72
C SER A 14 30.40 80.69 -15.54
N LYS A 15 30.55 81.64 -16.45
CA LYS A 15 29.72 82.84 -16.62
C LYS A 15 28.25 82.50 -16.31
N VAL A 16 27.73 83.06 -15.22
CA VAL A 16 26.36 82.89 -14.75
C VAL A 16 25.43 83.06 -15.94
N LYS A 17 24.79 81.97 -16.40
CA LYS A 17 23.68 82.06 -17.34
C LYS A 17 22.58 82.81 -16.59
N VAL A 18 22.45 84.11 -16.85
CA VAL A 18 21.41 84.95 -16.25
C VAL A 18 20.07 84.30 -16.56
N ASP A 19 19.42 83.80 -15.52
CA ASP A 19 18.11 83.20 -15.61
C ASP A 19 17.10 84.29 -15.98
N LYS A 20 16.75 84.34 -17.28
CA LYS A 20 15.76 85.26 -17.84
C LYS A 20 14.36 85.09 -17.23
N THR A 21 14.16 84.09 -16.38
CA THR A 21 12.91 83.87 -15.63
C THR A 21 12.96 84.42 -14.19
N PHE A 22 14.10 84.97 -13.71
CA PHE A 22 14.33 85.35 -12.31
C PHE A 22 13.40 86.45 -11.74
N GLY A 23 12.72 87.25 -12.58
CA GLY A 23 11.72 88.23 -12.12
C GLY A 23 10.26 87.77 -12.21
N MET A 24 9.99 86.64 -12.86
CA MET A 24 8.62 86.19 -13.17
C MET A 24 8.06 85.20 -12.13
N LYS A 25 8.92 84.72 -11.22
CA LYS A 25 8.65 83.63 -10.26
C LYS A 25 7.65 84.02 -9.16
N ASN A 26 7.47 85.31 -8.91
CA ASN A 26 6.49 85.82 -7.94
C ASN A 26 5.06 85.93 -8.52
N LYS A 27 4.85 85.54 -9.80
CA LYS A 27 3.55 85.56 -10.51
C LYS A 27 3.16 84.17 -11.09
N ASN A 28 3.76 83.10 -10.56
CA ASN A 28 3.65 81.70 -11.03
C ASN A 28 2.26 81.05 -10.95
N LYS A 29 1.20 81.77 -10.54
CA LYS A 29 -0.17 81.25 -10.44
C LYS A 29 -1.00 81.44 -11.72
N SER A 30 -0.53 82.27 -12.66
CA SER A 30 -1.22 82.48 -13.94
C SER A 30 -0.75 81.50 -15.01
N ALA A 31 -1.69 80.77 -15.62
CA ALA A 31 -1.40 79.84 -16.72
C ALA A 31 -0.66 80.51 -17.89
N LYS A 32 -0.88 81.80 -18.14
CA LYS A 32 -0.16 82.57 -19.18
C LYS A 32 1.31 82.78 -18.81
N VAL A 33 1.60 83.06 -17.54
CA VAL A 33 2.97 83.23 -17.03
C VAL A 33 3.72 81.90 -17.03
N GLN A 34 3.07 80.79 -16.66
CA GLN A 34 3.65 79.45 -16.74
C GLN A 34 3.99 79.05 -18.18
N LYS A 35 3.08 79.31 -19.15
CA LYS A 35 3.36 79.09 -20.58
C LYS A 35 4.52 79.94 -21.07
N GLN A 36 4.61 81.20 -20.65
CA GLN A 36 5.71 82.09 -21.02
C GLN A 36 7.05 81.65 -20.43
N VAL A 37 7.07 81.18 -19.17
CA VAL A 37 8.26 80.60 -18.54
C VAL A 37 8.71 79.33 -19.25
N ALA A 38 7.78 78.42 -19.58
CA ALA A 38 8.08 77.21 -20.35
C ALA A 38 8.63 77.54 -21.76
N GLN A 39 8.09 78.55 -22.43
CA GLN A 39 8.58 79.02 -23.72
C GLN A 39 9.99 79.64 -23.62
N ILE A 40 10.27 80.43 -22.57
CA ILE A 40 11.60 81.00 -22.32
C ILE A 40 12.61 79.88 -21.99
N GLN A 41 12.21 78.86 -21.22
CA GLN A 41 13.05 77.70 -20.91
C GLN A 41 13.32 76.83 -22.15
N ALA A 42 12.30 76.60 -22.99
CA ALA A 42 12.46 75.90 -24.26
C ALA A 42 13.41 76.65 -25.20
N GLN A 43 13.25 77.97 -25.33
CA GLN A 43 14.16 78.82 -26.10
C GLN A 43 15.58 78.83 -25.53
N ALA A 44 15.75 78.87 -24.21
CA ALA A 44 17.05 78.79 -23.55
C ALA A 44 17.73 77.41 -23.71
N SER A 45 16.94 76.33 -23.80
CA SER A 45 17.46 74.98 -24.03
C SER A 45 17.94 74.74 -25.46
N LEU A 46 17.38 75.48 -26.42
CA LEU A 46 17.76 75.47 -27.84
C LEU A 46 18.91 76.45 -28.13
N ALA A 47 19.07 77.49 -27.32
CA ALA A 47 20.13 78.49 -27.48
C ALA A 47 21.50 77.89 -27.10
N GLY A 48 22.32 77.59 -28.12
CA GLY A 48 23.71 77.14 -27.97
C GLY A 48 23.99 75.70 -28.39
N LYS A 49 23.00 74.96 -28.89
CA LYS A 49 23.19 73.61 -29.46
C LYS A 49 23.22 73.69 -31.00
N SER A 50 24.21 73.08 -31.64
CA SER A 50 24.26 73.01 -33.10
C SER A 50 23.18 72.07 -33.64
N ARG A 51 22.79 72.23 -34.91
CA ARG A 51 21.75 71.39 -35.54
C ARG A 51 22.10 69.89 -35.50
N GLU A 52 23.39 69.57 -35.52
CA GLU A 52 23.91 68.21 -35.42
C GLU A 52 23.83 67.62 -34.00
N THR A 53 24.03 68.42 -32.94
CA THR A 53 23.90 67.90 -31.56
C THR A 53 22.43 67.65 -31.21
N LEU A 54 21.52 68.50 -31.68
CA LEU A 54 20.07 68.29 -31.58
C LEU A 54 19.55 67.09 -32.38
N ALA A 55 20.22 66.71 -33.48
CA ALA A 55 19.90 65.49 -34.21
C ALA A 55 20.37 64.24 -33.45
N LYS A 56 21.61 64.26 -32.93
CA LYS A 56 22.18 63.15 -32.13
C LYS A 56 21.47 62.93 -30.79
N GLU A 57 20.98 63.97 -30.12
CA GLU A 57 20.17 63.84 -28.89
C GLU A 57 18.81 63.19 -29.19
N ARG A 58 18.13 63.62 -30.27
CA ARG A 58 16.86 63.02 -30.70
C ARG A 58 17.00 61.57 -31.15
N GLU A 59 18.09 61.22 -31.85
CA GLU A 59 18.38 59.84 -32.23
C GLU A 59 18.61 58.94 -31.00
N LYS A 60 19.32 59.43 -29.98
CA LYS A 60 19.51 58.71 -28.70
C LYS A 60 18.21 58.54 -27.93
N GLU A 61 17.35 59.56 -27.90
CA GLU A 61 16.03 59.46 -27.27
C GLU A 61 15.10 58.49 -28.00
N LEU A 62 15.12 58.46 -29.34
CA LEU A 62 14.36 57.49 -30.13
C LEU A 62 14.87 56.07 -29.90
N ARG A 63 16.19 55.84 -29.87
CA ARG A 63 16.78 54.53 -29.56
C ARG A 63 16.51 54.08 -28.13
N ALA A 64 16.47 55.00 -27.17
CA ALA A 64 16.11 54.70 -25.78
C ALA A 64 14.62 54.34 -25.65
N LYS A 65 13.74 55.02 -26.40
CA LYS A 65 12.31 54.69 -26.46
C LYS A 65 12.07 53.33 -27.13
N GLU A 66 12.70 53.06 -28.26
CA GLU A 66 12.60 51.78 -28.96
C GLU A 66 13.08 50.61 -28.07
N LYS A 67 14.19 50.80 -27.34
CA LYS A 67 14.67 49.80 -26.36
C LYS A 67 13.69 49.60 -25.20
N ALA A 68 13.07 50.67 -24.71
CA ALA A 68 12.09 50.58 -23.63
C ALA A 68 10.78 49.90 -24.09
N ASP A 69 10.36 50.13 -25.33
CA ASP A 69 9.17 49.51 -25.90
C ASP A 69 9.41 48.04 -26.26
N GLU A 70 10.60 47.68 -26.73
CA GLU A 70 11.01 46.28 -26.90
C GLU A 70 11.09 45.54 -25.55
N GLU A 71 11.64 46.17 -24.50
CA GLU A 71 11.67 45.57 -23.16
C GLU A 71 10.25 45.40 -22.58
N LYS A 72 9.32 46.31 -22.88
CA LYS A 72 7.90 46.16 -22.50
C LYS A 72 7.25 45.02 -23.27
N ARG A 73 7.45 44.93 -24.59
CA ARG A 73 6.94 43.82 -25.40
C ARG A 73 7.46 42.47 -24.91
N GLN A 74 8.75 42.36 -24.59
CA GLN A 74 9.31 41.14 -24.03
C GLN A 74 8.72 40.78 -22.66
N LYS A 75 8.40 41.76 -21.82
CA LYS A 75 7.69 41.53 -20.55
C LYS A 75 6.25 41.08 -20.77
N GLU A 76 5.54 41.68 -21.71
CA GLU A 76 4.17 41.30 -22.09
C GLU A 76 4.13 39.90 -22.71
N GLU A 77 5.07 39.56 -23.59
CA GLU A 77 5.24 38.22 -24.17
C GLU A 77 5.53 37.20 -23.07
N ALA A 78 6.47 37.49 -22.15
CA ALA A 78 6.77 36.62 -21.02
C ALA A 78 5.59 36.43 -20.06
N GLU A 79 4.71 37.44 -19.94
CA GLU A 79 3.48 37.36 -19.15
C GLU A 79 2.40 36.53 -19.84
N LEU A 80 2.27 36.64 -21.16
CA LEU A 80 1.31 35.88 -21.95
C LEU A 80 1.67 34.38 -22.01
N PHE A 81 2.96 34.04 -22.05
CA PHE A 81 3.44 32.65 -22.02
C PHE A 81 3.46 32.02 -20.62
N LYS A 82 2.98 32.72 -19.57
CA LYS A 82 2.82 32.11 -18.24
C LYS A 82 1.78 30.97 -18.36
N PRO A 83 2.16 29.70 -18.10
CA PRO A 83 1.25 28.56 -18.16
C PRO A 83 0.04 28.79 -17.23
N VAL A 84 -1.17 28.57 -17.76
CA VAL A 84 -2.42 28.65 -17.00
C VAL A 84 -2.33 27.71 -15.80
N GLN A 85 -2.41 28.28 -14.60
CA GLN A 85 -2.24 27.56 -13.35
C GLN A 85 -3.53 26.80 -13.01
N THR A 86 -3.61 25.53 -13.36
CA THR A 86 -4.71 24.66 -12.93
C THR A 86 -4.60 24.36 -11.44
N ALA A 87 -5.69 24.50 -10.69
CA ALA A 87 -5.70 24.15 -9.28
C ALA A 87 -5.49 22.63 -9.11
N GLN A 88 -4.40 22.26 -8.41
CA GLN A 88 -4.06 20.89 -8.05
C GLN A 88 -5.23 20.24 -7.28
N LYS A 89 -5.85 19.22 -7.88
CA LYS A 89 -6.96 18.45 -7.27
C LYS A 89 -6.39 17.37 -6.37
N VAL A 90 -6.82 17.33 -5.12
CA VAL A 90 -6.44 16.30 -4.15
C VAL A 90 -7.55 15.24 -4.09
N PRO A 91 -7.23 13.94 -4.17
CA PRO A 91 -8.18 12.85 -3.95
C PRO A 91 -8.83 12.94 -2.56
N PHE A 92 -10.08 12.50 -2.45
CA PHE A 92 -10.83 12.52 -1.19
C PHE A 92 -10.13 11.63 -0.14
N GLY A 93 -9.86 12.18 1.06
CA GLY A 93 -9.22 11.47 2.17
C GLY A 93 -7.69 11.64 2.31
N VAL A 94 -7.03 12.40 1.43
CA VAL A 94 -5.60 12.73 1.58
C VAL A 94 -5.42 14.17 2.06
N ASP A 95 -4.67 14.35 3.15
CA ASP A 95 -4.37 15.68 3.66
C ASP A 95 -3.59 16.50 2.62
N PRO A 96 -4.06 17.69 2.23
CA PRO A 96 -3.42 18.52 1.20
C PRO A 96 -1.96 18.87 1.49
N LYS A 97 -1.60 18.89 2.78
CA LYS A 97 -0.24 19.19 3.25
C LYS A 97 0.72 18.00 3.12
N MET A 98 0.21 16.80 2.87
CA MET A 98 1.00 15.61 2.52
C MET A 98 1.27 15.52 1.01
N VAL A 99 0.76 16.46 0.21
CA VAL A 99 0.96 16.51 -1.24
C VAL A 99 1.92 17.64 -1.57
N LEU A 100 2.94 17.36 -2.38
CA LEU A 100 3.90 18.36 -2.86
C LEU A 100 3.18 19.42 -3.72
N CYS A 101 3.39 20.68 -3.39
CA CYS A 101 2.86 21.83 -4.10
C CYS A 101 3.44 21.89 -5.53
N GLU A 102 2.58 21.77 -6.55
CA GLU A 102 2.99 21.90 -7.96
C GLU A 102 3.61 23.27 -8.27
N PHE A 103 3.09 24.33 -7.65
CA PHE A 103 3.61 25.68 -7.78
C PHE A 103 5.00 25.83 -7.17
N PHE A 104 5.27 25.14 -6.06
CA PHE A 104 6.57 25.15 -5.42
C PHE A 104 7.57 24.33 -6.24
N LYS A 105 7.13 23.19 -6.78
CA LYS A 105 7.90 22.38 -7.73
C LYS A 105 8.27 23.19 -8.99
N ALA A 106 7.39 24.08 -9.44
CA ALA A 106 7.60 24.99 -10.56
C ALA A 106 8.30 26.32 -10.18
N GLY A 107 8.69 26.51 -8.92
CA GLY A 107 9.39 27.71 -8.42
C GLY A 107 8.54 29.00 -8.39
N ARG A 108 7.22 28.89 -8.52
CA ARG A 108 6.27 30.01 -8.68
C ARG A 108 5.22 30.07 -7.56
N CYS A 109 5.47 29.45 -6.41
CA CYS A 109 4.53 29.47 -5.30
C CYS A 109 4.61 30.79 -4.53
N GLU A 110 3.59 31.65 -4.69
CA GLU A 110 3.45 32.91 -3.95
C GLU A 110 3.00 32.72 -2.49
N LYS A 111 2.49 31.53 -2.15
CA LYS A 111 1.88 31.25 -0.83
C LYS A 111 2.89 30.90 0.26
N GLY A 112 4.17 30.70 -0.10
CA GLY A 112 5.26 30.44 0.85
C GLY A 112 4.90 29.40 1.91
N SER A 113 5.21 29.68 3.17
CA SER A 113 4.90 28.79 4.32
C SER A 113 3.42 28.63 4.65
N LYS A 114 2.54 29.47 4.09
CA LYS A 114 1.08 29.40 4.26
C LYS A 114 0.41 28.60 3.14
N CYS A 115 1.17 27.97 2.25
CA CYS A 115 0.61 27.12 1.21
C CYS A 115 -0.14 25.94 1.82
N LYS A 116 -1.29 25.60 1.21
CA LYS A 116 -2.11 24.43 1.57
C LYS A 116 -1.38 23.10 1.28
N PHE A 117 -0.39 23.15 0.39
CA PHE A 117 0.40 22.02 -0.08
C PHE A 117 1.83 22.07 0.47
N SER A 118 2.51 20.93 0.56
CA SER A 118 3.87 20.84 1.09
C SER A 118 4.89 21.54 0.19
N HIS A 119 5.86 22.22 0.81
CA HIS A 119 7.05 22.78 0.16
C HIS A 119 8.31 21.95 0.44
N ASP A 120 8.14 20.71 0.89
CA ASP A 120 9.24 19.77 1.08
C ASP A 120 9.35 18.86 -0.16
N ARG A 121 10.48 18.96 -0.88
CA ARG A 121 10.73 18.23 -2.13
C ARG A 121 10.74 16.72 -1.92
N ASP A 122 11.00 16.26 -0.69
CA ASP A 122 11.10 14.84 -0.38
C ASP A 122 9.73 14.20 -0.07
N VAL A 123 8.66 14.99 0.09
CA VAL A 123 7.28 14.47 0.24
C VAL A 123 6.79 13.74 -1.03
N GLY A 124 7.37 14.05 -2.19
CA GLY A 124 7.12 13.34 -3.45
C GLY A 124 7.96 12.07 -3.63
N ARG A 125 8.98 11.85 -2.80
CA ARG A 125 9.86 10.68 -2.84
C ARG A 125 9.23 9.54 -2.02
N ARG A 126 7.94 9.25 -2.28
CA ARG A 126 7.34 8.00 -1.82
C ARG A 126 7.95 6.91 -2.67
N VAL A 127 9.07 6.37 -2.22
CA VAL A 127 9.64 5.25 -2.92
C VAL A 127 8.65 4.10 -2.82
N GLU A 128 8.38 3.47 -3.95
CA GLU A 128 7.40 2.41 -4.07
C GLU A 128 7.72 1.35 -3.01
N LYS A 129 6.72 1.04 -2.18
CA LYS A 129 6.88 0.03 -1.14
C LYS A 129 7.20 -1.27 -1.86
N LYS A 130 8.34 -1.89 -1.53
CA LYS A 130 8.75 -3.17 -2.10
C LYS A 130 7.59 -4.16 -1.95
N ASN A 131 7.01 -4.58 -3.07
CA ASN A 131 5.82 -5.44 -3.09
C ASN A 131 6.17 -6.81 -2.50
N LEU A 132 5.35 -7.29 -1.56
CA LEU A 132 5.60 -8.52 -0.79
C LEU A 132 5.69 -9.80 -1.65
N TYR A 133 5.12 -9.75 -2.84
CA TYR A 133 5.00 -10.88 -3.76
C TYR A 133 5.95 -10.79 -4.96
N GLU A 134 6.59 -9.65 -5.18
CA GLU A 134 7.48 -9.41 -6.31
C GLU A 134 8.94 -9.49 -5.86
N ASP A 135 9.71 -10.42 -6.46
CA ASP A 135 11.13 -10.54 -6.18
C ASP A 135 11.89 -9.62 -7.15
N THR A 136 12.54 -8.58 -6.62
CA THR A 136 13.31 -7.62 -7.41
C THR A 136 14.42 -8.26 -8.25
N ARG A 137 14.88 -9.46 -7.88
CA ARG A 137 15.90 -10.18 -8.66
C ARG A 137 15.38 -10.79 -9.96
N VAL A 138 14.06 -10.92 -10.13
CA VAL A 138 13.44 -11.42 -11.37
C VAL A 138 13.42 -10.32 -12.44
N GLU A 139 13.08 -9.10 -12.04
CA GLU A 139 13.15 -7.89 -12.89
C GLU A 139 14.57 -7.68 -13.44
N ASP A 140 15.58 -7.76 -12.56
CA ASP A 140 16.99 -7.59 -12.95
C ASP A 140 17.46 -8.68 -13.94
N LYS A 141 16.97 -9.92 -13.80
CA LYS A 141 17.28 -11.01 -14.73
C LYS A 141 16.56 -10.90 -16.07
N LEU A 142 15.34 -10.35 -16.10
CA LEU A 142 14.56 -10.17 -17.33
C LEU A 142 15.09 -9.00 -18.17
N THR A 143 15.65 -7.97 -17.51
CA THR A 143 16.22 -6.79 -18.19
C THR A 143 17.65 -7.01 -18.68
N ASP A 144 18.33 -8.05 -18.16
CA ASP A 144 19.70 -8.47 -18.49
C ASP A 144 19.77 -9.44 -19.69
N THR A 145 19.27 -9.00 -20.85
CA THR A 145 19.33 -9.73 -22.12
C THR A 145 20.74 -9.66 -22.76
N MET A 146 21.18 -10.75 -23.41
CA MET A 146 22.51 -10.89 -24.06
C MET A 146 22.92 -9.69 -24.92
N ASP A 147 21.96 -9.02 -25.55
CA ASP A 147 22.19 -7.87 -26.43
C ASP A 147 22.80 -6.63 -25.73
N LYS A 148 22.78 -6.60 -24.38
CA LYS A 148 23.32 -5.50 -23.56
C LYS A 148 24.65 -5.87 -22.88
N TRP A 149 25.25 -7.00 -23.25
CA TRP A 149 26.46 -7.50 -22.58
C TRP A 149 27.72 -7.03 -23.29
N ASP A 150 28.54 -6.26 -22.58
CA ASP A 150 29.88 -5.86 -23.05
C ASP A 150 30.87 -7.04 -23.02
N GLU A 151 31.96 -6.95 -23.79
CA GLU A 151 32.95 -8.04 -23.96
C GLU A 151 33.60 -8.50 -22.64
N GLU A 152 33.75 -7.61 -21.67
CA GLU A 152 34.21 -7.95 -20.32
C GLU A 152 33.18 -8.75 -19.51
N LYS A 153 31.90 -8.42 -19.64
CA LYS A 153 30.79 -9.17 -19.03
C LYS A 153 30.65 -10.56 -19.69
N LEU A 154 30.92 -10.64 -20.99
CA LEU A 154 30.97 -11.90 -21.72
C LEU A 154 32.10 -12.81 -21.19
N ARG A 155 33.31 -12.25 -21.01
CA ARG A 155 34.48 -12.97 -20.49
C ARG A 155 34.27 -13.43 -19.04
N SER A 156 33.65 -12.62 -18.19
CA SER A 156 33.37 -13.00 -16.79
C SER A 156 32.34 -14.13 -16.68
N VAL A 157 31.33 -14.15 -17.56
CA VAL A 157 30.34 -15.23 -17.61
C VAL A 157 30.96 -16.54 -18.10
N ILE A 158 31.84 -16.50 -19.11
CA ILE A 158 32.60 -17.67 -19.57
C ILE A 158 33.48 -18.24 -18.45
N LEU A 159 34.16 -17.38 -17.69
CA LEU A 159 34.97 -17.78 -16.53
C LEU A 159 34.11 -18.40 -15.42
N SER A 160 32.90 -17.85 -15.18
CA SER A 160 31.97 -18.34 -14.15
C SER A 160 31.28 -19.66 -14.51
N LYS A 161 31.20 -20.01 -15.82
CA LYS A 161 30.60 -21.27 -16.29
C LYS A 161 31.43 -22.51 -15.95
N GLN A 162 32.70 -22.34 -15.57
CA GLN A 162 33.62 -23.43 -15.24
C GLN A 162 33.53 -23.92 -13.79
N GLY A 163 32.65 -23.36 -12.96
CA GLY A 163 32.32 -23.86 -11.62
C GLY A 163 30.83 -24.14 -11.47
N ASN A 164 30.45 -25.15 -10.67
CA ASN A 164 29.05 -25.49 -10.42
C ASN A 164 28.27 -24.25 -9.91
N PRO A 165 27.39 -23.64 -10.73
CA PRO A 165 26.79 -22.36 -10.39
C PRO A 165 25.84 -22.53 -9.21
N ARG A 166 25.96 -21.68 -8.19
CA ARG A 166 25.02 -21.63 -7.06
C ARG A 166 23.68 -21.16 -7.61
N THR A 167 22.76 -22.10 -7.79
CA THR A 167 21.41 -21.82 -8.28
C THR A 167 20.57 -21.18 -7.19
N THR A 168 19.75 -20.20 -7.56
CA THR A 168 18.70 -19.65 -6.69
C THR A 168 17.60 -20.68 -6.54
N THR A 169 17.18 -20.98 -5.32
CA THR A 169 16.08 -21.90 -5.02
C THR A 169 14.74 -21.16 -5.01
N GLU A 170 13.67 -21.85 -5.41
CA GLU A 170 12.29 -21.34 -5.32
C GLU A 170 11.76 -21.32 -3.88
N ILE A 171 12.49 -21.95 -2.96
CA ILE A 171 12.19 -22.00 -1.54
C ILE A 171 12.35 -20.60 -0.94
N VAL A 172 11.35 -20.18 -0.16
CA VAL A 172 11.32 -18.86 0.50
C VAL A 172 12.35 -18.81 1.62
N CYS A 173 13.05 -17.68 1.76
CA CYS A 173 14.02 -17.47 2.83
C CYS A 173 13.34 -17.48 4.21
N LYS A 174 13.88 -18.24 5.16
CA LYS A 174 13.38 -18.31 6.54
C LYS A 174 13.33 -16.93 7.22
N TYR A 175 14.41 -16.15 7.09
CA TYR A 175 14.50 -14.80 7.68
C TYR A 175 13.50 -13.83 7.06
N PHE A 176 13.13 -14.04 5.79
CA PHE A 176 12.08 -13.27 5.14
C PHE A 176 10.71 -13.61 5.73
N ILE A 177 10.39 -14.89 5.92
CA ILE A 177 9.13 -15.29 6.58
C ILE A 177 9.04 -14.68 7.99
N GLU A 178 10.11 -14.76 8.78
CA GLU A 178 10.17 -14.17 10.12
C GLU A 178 10.00 -12.64 10.10
N ALA A 179 10.63 -11.96 9.13
CA ALA A 179 10.50 -10.51 8.98
C ALA A 179 9.08 -10.07 8.57
N VAL A 180 8.42 -10.86 7.74
CA VAL A 180 7.04 -10.60 7.29
C VAL A 180 6.05 -10.93 8.42
N GLU A 181 6.24 -12.04 9.15
CA GLU A 181 5.43 -12.37 10.33
C GLU A 181 5.56 -11.33 11.45
N THR A 182 6.77 -10.78 11.65
CA THR A 182 7.02 -9.71 12.62
C THR A 182 6.69 -8.30 12.10
N GLN A 183 6.15 -8.17 10.88
CA GLN A 183 5.85 -6.90 10.22
C GLN A 183 7.06 -5.94 10.08
N LYS A 184 8.28 -6.47 10.19
CA LYS A 184 9.54 -5.72 10.03
C LYS A 184 10.03 -5.68 8.59
N PHE A 185 9.38 -6.40 7.68
CA PHE A 185 9.65 -6.34 6.26
C PHE A 185 9.21 -4.99 5.68
N GLY A 186 10.17 -4.19 5.22
CA GLY A 186 9.92 -2.83 4.74
C GLY A 186 11.15 -2.19 4.11
N TRP A 187 11.13 -0.85 4.05
CA TRP A 187 12.05 0.00 3.28
C TRP A 187 13.56 -0.25 3.50
N PHE A 188 13.95 -0.76 4.67
CA PHE A 188 15.35 -1.01 5.02
C PHE A 188 15.63 -2.47 5.43
N TRP A 189 14.71 -3.39 5.16
CA TRP A 189 14.94 -4.79 5.53
C TRP A 189 15.95 -5.44 4.57
N GLN A 190 17.09 -5.85 5.12
CA GLN A 190 18.11 -6.63 4.42
C GLN A 190 18.14 -8.03 5.01
N CYS A 191 18.21 -9.03 4.14
CA CYS A 191 18.36 -10.41 4.60
C CYS A 191 19.72 -10.56 5.29
N PRO A 192 19.80 -11.24 6.46
CA PRO A 192 21.07 -11.58 7.10
C PRO A 192 22.02 -12.39 6.21
N ASN A 193 21.49 -13.12 5.21
CA ASN A 193 22.28 -13.82 4.20
C ASN A 193 22.78 -12.91 3.04
N GLY A 194 22.50 -11.61 3.11
CA GLY A 194 22.87 -10.63 2.09
C GLY A 194 22.01 -10.65 0.82
N GLU A 195 22.45 -9.90 -0.20
CA GLU A 195 21.79 -9.82 -1.51
C GLU A 195 21.93 -11.11 -2.34
N LEU A 196 22.94 -11.92 -2.03
CA LEU A 196 23.22 -13.23 -2.65
C LEU A 196 22.54 -14.40 -1.91
N CYS A 197 21.47 -14.13 -1.15
CA CYS A 197 20.73 -15.20 -0.50
C CYS A 197 20.22 -16.22 -1.53
N GLN A 198 20.54 -17.49 -1.32
CA GLN A 198 20.13 -18.58 -2.21
C GLN A 198 18.60 -18.71 -2.32
N TYR A 199 17.88 -18.29 -1.28
CA TYR A 199 16.44 -18.43 -1.12
C TYR A 199 15.66 -17.21 -1.64
N ARG A 200 14.37 -17.41 -1.94
CA ARG A 200 13.47 -16.36 -2.47
C ARG A 200 13.07 -15.33 -1.39
N HIS A 201 13.13 -14.03 -1.69
CA HIS A 201 12.70 -12.93 -0.79
C HIS A 201 11.34 -12.35 -1.21
N ALA A 202 10.41 -13.23 -1.57
CA ALA A 202 9.05 -12.89 -1.92
C ALA A 202 8.15 -14.07 -1.57
N LEU A 203 6.94 -13.78 -1.08
CA LEU A 203 5.97 -14.84 -0.79
C LEU A 203 5.47 -15.48 -2.09
N PRO A 204 5.31 -16.81 -2.14
CA PRO A 204 4.66 -17.48 -3.25
C PRO A 204 3.22 -16.96 -3.43
N PRO A 205 2.73 -16.89 -4.67
CA PRO A 205 1.34 -16.49 -4.92
C PRO A 205 0.39 -17.46 -4.19
N GLY A 206 -0.51 -16.91 -3.37
CA GLY A 206 -1.46 -17.68 -2.56
C GLY A 206 -0.98 -18.08 -1.15
N PHE A 207 0.26 -17.74 -0.75
CA PHE A 207 0.72 -17.97 0.62
C PHE A 207 0.09 -16.96 1.59
N VAL A 208 -0.84 -17.43 2.42
CA VAL A 208 -1.48 -16.63 3.48
C VAL A 208 -0.69 -16.81 4.78
N LEU A 209 -0.30 -15.69 5.40
CA LEU A 209 0.38 -15.68 6.69
C LEU A 209 -0.45 -16.40 7.77
N LYS A 210 0.22 -17.02 8.75
CA LYS A 210 -0.44 -17.67 9.89
C LYS A 210 -1.37 -16.73 10.65
N SER A 211 -0.95 -15.48 10.84
CA SER A 211 -1.77 -14.43 11.47
C SER A 211 -3.04 -14.11 10.67
N GLN A 212 -2.92 -14.00 9.35
CA GLN A 212 -4.06 -13.76 8.46
C GLN A 212 -5.00 -14.96 8.39
N ARG A 213 -4.47 -16.18 8.34
CA ARG A 213 -5.30 -17.40 8.38
C ARG A 213 -6.11 -17.50 9.67
N LYS A 214 -5.49 -17.20 10.81
CA LYS A 214 -6.18 -17.16 12.10
C LYS A 214 -7.27 -16.10 12.13
N ALA A 215 -7.01 -14.91 11.59
CA ALA A 215 -8.01 -13.85 11.49
C ALA A 215 -9.18 -14.22 10.58
N LEU A 216 -8.92 -14.91 9.45
CA LEU A 216 -9.97 -15.41 8.56
C LEU A 216 -10.81 -16.49 9.26
N GLU A 217 -10.18 -17.45 9.94
CA GLU A 217 -10.88 -18.49 10.70
C GLU A 217 -11.72 -17.92 11.85
N GLU A 218 -11.22 -16.89 12.56
CA GLU A 218 -11.98 -16.17 13.59
C GLU A 218 -13.16 -15.39 13.00
N ALA A 219 -12.98 -14.76 11.83
CA ALA A 219 -14.07 -14.10 11.12
C ALA A 219 -15.11 -15.11 10.60
N GLU A 220 -14.69 -16.27 10.09
CA GLU A 220 -15.59 -17.36 9.70
C GLU A 220 -16.38 -17.88 10.90
N LYS A 221 -15.72 -18.08 12.06
CA LYS A 221 -16.39 -18.45 13.31
C LYS A 221 -17.37 -17.37 13.79
N ALA A 222 -17.04 -16.10 13.65
CA ALA A 222 -17.94 -15.00 13.98
C ALA A 222 -19.14 -14.90 13.01
N ASN A 223 -18.94 -15.29 11.75
CA ASN A 223 -20.00 -15.35 10.74
C ASN A 223 -20.85 -16.63 10.82
N MET A 224 -20.43 -17.63 11.60
CA MET A 224 -21.33 -18.73 11.95
C MET A 224 -22.40 -18.16 12.87
N ILE A 225 -23.57 -17.92 12.28
CA ILE A 225 -24.81 -17.52 12.95
C ILE A 225 -24.94 -18.37 14.21
N SER A 226 -25.09 -17.72 15.36
CA SER A 226 -25.21 -18.44 16.62
C SER A 226 -26.48 -19.30 16.58
N LEU A 227 -26.50 -20.39 17.33
CA LEU A 227 -27.63 -21.31 17.34
C LEU A 227 -28.94 -20.58 17.71
N GLU A 228 -28.85 -19.56 18.56
CA GLU A 228 -29.95 -18.70 18.98
C GLU A 228 -30.50 -17.86 17.81
N GLU A 229 -29.65 -17.19 17.05
CA GLU A 229 -30.06 -16.38 15.90
C GLU A 229 -30.66 -17.25 14.79
N PHE A 230 -30.12 -18.45 14.57
CA PHE A 230 -30.74 -19.42 13.68
C PHE A 230 -32.14 -19.84 14.16
N LEU A 231 -32.29 -20.16 15.45
CA LEU A 231 -33.58 -20.56 16.03
C LEU A 231 -34.62 -19.43 15.98
N GLU A 232 -34.22 -18.17 16.18
CA GLU A 232 -35.12 -17.01 16.07
C GLU A 232 -35.62 -16.80 14.63
N VAL A 233 -34.72 -16.93 13.65
CA VAL A 233 -35.08 -16.88 12.23
C VAL A 233 -36.04 -18.01 11.85
N GLU A 234 -35.78 -19.25 12.29
CA GLU A 234 -36.67 -20.38 12.01
C GLU A 234 -38.02 -20.24 12.73
N ARG A 235 -38.04 -19.73 13.96
CA ARG A 235 -39.29 -19.48 14.70
C ARG A 235 -40.16 -18.44 14.00
N HIS A 236 -39.57 -17.39 13.43
CA HIS A 236 -40.33 -16.40 12.66
C HIS A 236 -40.82 -16.96 11.30
N LYS A 237 -40.11 -17.93 10.72
CA LYS A 237 -40.55 -18.63 9.51
C LYS A 237 -41.70 -19.60 9.75
N LEU A 238 -41.82 -20.15 10.97
CA LEU A 238 -42.96 -20.98 11.36
C LEU A 238 -44.23 -20.11 11.45
N GLY A 239 -45.17 -20.33 10.54
CA GLY A 239 -46.46 -19.64 10.52
C GLY A 239 -47.39 -20.03 11.67
N SER A 240 -48.63 -19.53 11.65
CA SER A 240 -49.62 -19.72 12.72
C SER A 240 -50.24 -21.13 12.81
N ASN A 241 -50.03 -22.00 11.81
CA ASN A 241 -50.60 -23.36 11.78
C ASN A 241 -49.69 -24.38 12.48
N LEU A 242 -49.56 -24.27 13.80
CA LEU A 242 -48.72 -25.16 14.62
C LEU A 242 -49.55 -26.29 15.25
N THR A 243 -49.07 -27.52 15.13
CA THR A 243 -49.68 -28.67 15.84
C THR A 243 -49.26 -28.67 17.30
N PRO A 244 -50.21 -28.69 18.26
CA PRO A 244 -49.87 -28.75 19.68
C PRO A 244 -49.15 -30.06 20.01
N VAL A 245 -48.14 -29.97 20.87
CA VAL A 245 -47.36 -31.13 21.33
C VAL A 245 -48.14 -31.83 22.44
N THR A 246 -49.03 -32.73 22.04
CA THR A 246 -49.74 -33.66 22.93
C THR A 246 -49.02 -35.02 22.91
N ARG A 247 -49.32 -35.90 23.87
CA ARG A 247 -48.69 -37.24 23.93
C ARG A 247 -48.89 -38.03 22.63
N GLU A 248 -50.08 -37.92 22.04
CA GLU A 248 -50.43 -38.60 20.80
C GLU A 248 -49.70 -38.01 19.57
N SER A 249 -49.60 -36.68 19.47
CA SER A 249 -48.87 -36.05 18.36
C SER A 249 -47.36 -36.28 18.47
N PHE A 250 -46.82 -36.27 19.70
CA PHE A 250 -45.42 -36.60 19.95
C PHE A 250 -45.09 -38.06 19.64
N ALA A 251 -45.95 -39.03 19.99
CA ALA A 251 -45.75 -40.43 19.66
C ALA A 251 -45.68 -40.65 18.13
N LYS A 252 -46.60 -40.03 17.37
CA LYS A 252 -46.59 -40.05 15.90
C LYS A 252 -45.33 -39.41 15.32
N TRP A 253 -44.91 -38.26 15.87
CA TRP A 253 -43.66 -37.60 15.47
C TRP A 253 -42.43 -38.47 15.76
N LYS A 254 -42.34 -39.05 16.96
CA LYS A 254 -41.22 -39.91 17.38
C LYS A 254 -41.11 -41.13 16.49
N GLN A 255 -42.24 -41.80 16.20
CA GLN A 255 -42.27 -42.93 15.29
C GLN A 255 -41.83 -42.51 13.87
N THR A 256 -42.29 -41.36 13.38
CA THR A 256 -41.88 -40.82 12.06
C THR A 256 -40.38 -40.51 12.03
N ARG A 257 -39.81 -39.95 13.10
CA ARG A 257 -38.37 -39.64 13.18
C ARG A 257 -37.51 -40.89 13.29
N MET A 258 -37.94 -41.88 14.08
CA MET A 258 -37.24 -43.17 14.19
C MET A 258 -37.27 -43.91 12.86
N ASN A 259 -38.44 -44.02 12.22
CA ASN A 259 -38.58 -44.63 10.90
C ASN A 259 -37.73 -43.91 9.84
N LYS A 260 -37.68 -42.57 9.87
CA LYS A 260 -36.81 -41.79 8.96
C LYS A 260 -35.34 -42.08 9.21
N LYS A 261 -34.90 -42.12 10.46
CA LYS A 261 -33.52 -42.44 10.84
C LYS A 261 -33.13 -43.85 10.41
N GLU A 262 -34.00 -44.83 10.63
CA GLU A 262 -33.79 -46.21 10.21
C GLU A 262 -33.77 -46.34 8.69
N ALA A 263 -34.67 -45.66 7.98
CA ALA A 263 -34.67 -45.63 6.52
C ALA A 263 -33.41 -44.97 5.93
N GLU A 264 -32.92 -43.89 6.52
CA GLU A 264 -31.66 -43.24 6.14
C GLU A 264 -30.45 -44.15 6.41
N ALA A 265 -30.42 -44.82 7.57
CA ALA A 265 -29.37 -45.78 7.92
C ALA A 265 -29.39 -47.01 7.01
N ASP A 266 -30.57 -47.54 6.69
CA ASP A 266 -30.74 -48.64 5.75
C ASP A 266 -30.39 -48.24 4.32
N ALA A 267 -30.72 -47.03 3.90
CA ALA A 267 -30.31 -46.50 2.60
C ALA A 267 -28.78 -46.35 2.52
N LEU A 268 -28.15 -45.83 3.58
CA LEU A 268 -26.69 -45.74 3.66
C LEU A 268 -26.04 -47.13 3.66
N ARG A 269 -26.58 -48.08 4.42
CA ARG A 269 -26.10 -49.47 4.48
C ARG A 269 -26.25 -50.17 3.13
N LYS A 270 -27.37 -49.99 2.43
CA LYS A 270 -27.58 -50.52 1.08
C LYS A 270 -26.67 -49.87 0.05
N ALA A 271 -26.45 -48.55 0.14
CA ALA A 271 -25.52 -47.84 -0.73
C ALA A 271 -24.08 -48.35 -0.53
N LYS A 272 -23.63 -48.47 0.73
CA LYS A 272 -22.34 -49.06 1.07
C LYS A 272 -22.20 -50.50 0.60
N ALA A 273 -23.22 -51.33 0.83
CA ALA A 273 -23.25 -52.72 0.35
C ALA A 273 -23.16 -52.81 -1.18
N SER A 274 -23.84 -51.91 -1.91
CA SER A 274 -23.74 -51.85 -3.38
C SER A 274 -22.35 -51.41 -3.87
N GLN A 275 -21.69 -50.49 -3.15
CA GLN A 275 -20.33 -50.05 -3.45
C GLN A 275 -19.30 -51.16 -3.15
N ALA A 276 -19.50 -51.90 -2.05
CA ALA A 276 -18.69 -53.06 -1.69
C ALA A 276 -18.86 -54.21 -2.70
N ALA A 277 -20.10 -54.53 -3.12
CA ALA A 277 -20.37 -55.52 -4.15
C ALA A 277 -19.77 -55.14 -5.52
N ALA A 278 -19.65 -53.83 -5.81
CA ALA A 278 -18.99 -53.33 -7.01
C ALA A 278 -17.44 -53.30 -6.90
N GLY A 279 -16.86 -53.89 -5.85
CA GLY A 279 -15.40 -53.99 -5.66
C GLY A 279 -14.72 -52.68 -5.24
N LYS A 280 -15.48 -51.64 -4.91
CA LYS A 280 -14.94 -50.37 -4.38
C LYS A 280 -14.88 -50.43 -2.85
N ASN A 281 -13.95 -51.22 -2.33
CA ASN A 281 -13.74 -51.34 -0.88
C ASN A 281 -12.82 -50.24 -0.31
N SER A 282 -12.26 -49.38 -1.17
CA SER A 282 -11.41 -48.25 -0.77
C SER A 282 -12.26 -47.16 -0.11
N GLY A 283 -12.14 -47.02 1.21
CA GLY A 283 -12.82 -45.99 2.00
C GLY A 283 -13.83 -46.51 3.04
N MET A 284 -14.07 -47.82 3.11
CA MET A 284 -14.82 -48.41 4.23
C MET A 284 -13.92 -48.58 5.46
N SER A 285 -14.44 -48.33 6.66
CA SER A 285 -13.72 -48.58 7.91
C SER A 285 -13.50 -50.09 8.09
N GLY A 286 -12.40 -50.50 8.72
CA GLY A 286 -12.14 -51.92 9.01
C GLY A 286 -13.30 -52.61 9.75
N ARG A 287 -14.01 -51.88 10.62
CA ARG A 287 -15.25 -52.37 11.28
C ARG A 287 -16.39 -52.62 10.28
N ASP A 288 -16.52 -51.76 9.27
CA ASP A 288 -17.55 -51.84 8.23
C ASP A 288 -17.26 -53.03 7.29
N LEU A 289 -15.98 -53.29 6.96
CA LEU A 289 -15.59 -54.50 6.22
C LEU A 289 -15.90 -55.78 7.00
N PHE A 290 -15.54 -55.83 8.29
CA PHE A 290 -15.76 -57.01 9.13
C PHE A 290 -17.25 -57.32 9.34
N GLN A 291 -18.10 -56.28 9.45
CA GLN A 291 -19.55 -56.45 9.56
C GLN A 291 -20.21 -56.85 8.23
N TYR A 292 -19.62 -56.48 7.09
CA TYR A 292 -20.14 -56.79 5.76
C TYR A 292 -19.88 -58.24 5.35
N ASN A 293 -18.65 -58.73 5.56
CA ASN A 293 -18.34 -60.15 5.39
C ASN A 293 -17.26 -60.61 6.38
N PRO A 294 -17.65 -61.20 7.52
CA PRO A 294 -16.72 -61.72 8.52
C PRO A 294 -15.80 -62.83 7.98
N GLU A 295 -16.23 -63.59 6.96
CA GLU A 295 -15.46 -64.70 6.39
C GLU A 295 -14.24 -64.22 5.58
N TRP A 296 -14.22 -62.96 5.12
CA TRP A 296 -13.02 -62.39 4.48
C TRP A 296 -11.84 -62.21 5.45
N PHE A 297 -12.09 -62.32 6.75
CA PHE A 297 -11.10 -62.17 7.82
C PHE A 297 -10.95 -63.45 8.65
N GLN A 298 -11.60 -64.53 8.23
CA GLN A 298 -11.27 -65.85 8.75
C GLN A 298 -10.10 -66.36 7.91
N ASP A 299 -8.90 -66.18 8.43
CA ASP A 299 -7.71 -66.80 7.85
C ASP A 299 -7.96 -68.30 7.75
N SER A 300 -7.74 -68.86 6.56
CA SER A 300 -7.86 -70.29 6.31
C SER A 300 -6.78 -70.98 7.12
N ASP A 301 -7.22 -71.62 8.19
CA ASP A 301 -6.45 -72.16 9.31
C ASP A 301 -5.65 -73.42 8.92
N GLU A 302 -4.74 -73.35 7.93
CA GLU A 302 -3.98 -74.54 7.53
C GLU A 302 -2.52 -74.34 7.08
N GLU A 303 -1.94 -73.13 7.06
CA GLU A 303 -0.49 -73.02 6.81
C GLU A 303 0.15 -71.84 7.54
N ASP A 304 1.14 -72.18 8.39
CA ASP A 304 2.16 -71.34 9.02
C ASP A 304 1.91 -70.72 10.40
N GLY A 305 2.30 -71.49 11.42
CA GLY A 305 3.21 -70.99 12.46
C GLY A 305 2.63 -70.90 13.88
N GLU A 306 3.32 -71.55 14.82
CA GLU A 306 3.19 -71.34 16.27
C GLU A 306 3.45 -69.87 16.65
N GLY A 307 2.46 -69.01 16.46
CA GLY A 307 2.42 -67.65 16.99
C GLY A 307 1.50 -67.63 18.21
N GLU A 308 2.04 -67.32 19.39
CA GLU A 308 1.24 -67.06 20.60
C GLU A 308 0.14 -66.03 20.29
N ASP A 309 -1.11 -66.47 20.21
CA ASP A 309 -2.28 -65.59 20.18
C ASP A 309 -2.21 -64.70 21.44
N TRP A 310 -1.88 -63.43 21.24
CA TRP A 310 -1.62 -62.51 22.34
C TRP A 310 -2.96 -62.21 23.01
N ASP A 311 -3.27 -62.89 24.12
CA ASP A 311 -4.53 -62.75 24.85
C ASP A 311 -4.68 -61.34 25.46
N LEU A 312 -5.17 -60.42 24.63
CA LEU A 312 -5.47 -59.03 24.97
C LEU A 312 -6.69 -58.89 25.89
N SER A 313 -7.44 -59.96 26.17
CA SER A 313 -8.65 -59.89 27.00
C SER A 313 -8.34 -59.37 28.40
N LYS A 314 -7.21 -59.83 28.97
CA LYS A 314 -6.74 -59.40 30.29
C LYS A 314 -6.36 -57.92 30.30
N TYR A 315 -5.69 -57.44 29.26
CA TYR A 315 -5.31 -56.03 29.14
C TYR A 315 -6.55 -55.13 28.92
N ARG A 316 -7.51 -55.57 28.10
CA ARG A 316 -8.77 -54.86 27.87
C ARG A 316 -9.58 -54.73 29.16
N ARG A 317 -9.73 -55.81 29.91
CA ARG A 317 -10.46 -55.80 31.19
C ARG A 317 -9.80 -54.89 32.23
N GLN A 318 -8.47 -54.94 32.33
CA GLN A 318 -7.72 -54.03 33.20
C GLN A 318 -7.93 -52.56 32.83
N LYS A 319 -7.91 -52.25 31.52
CA LYS A 319 -8.17 -50.89 31.04
C LYS A 319 -9.62 -50.43 31.30
N GLU A 320 -10.59 -51.29 31.08
CA GLU A 320 -12.00 -51.01 31.38
C GLU A 320 -12.21 -50.72 32.88
N ASP A 321 -11.60 -51.52 33.76
CA ASP A 321 -11.66 -51.30 35.21
C ASP A 321 -10.96 -49.99 35.63
N GLU A 322 -9.81 -49.66 35.02
CA GLU A 322 -9.09 -48.39 35.24
C GLU A 322 -9.92 -47.18 34.79
N ASP A 323 -10.51 -47.23 33.59
CA ASP A 323 -11.32 -46.15 33.04
C ASP A 323 -12.60 -45.94 33.87
N LEU A 324 -13.22 -47.03 34.32
CA LEU A 324 -14.43 -46.98 35.16
C LEU A 324 -14.11 -46.42 36.56
N ALA A 325 -12.94 -46.75 37.13
CA ALA A 325 -12.47 -46.14 38.37
C ALA A 325 -12.19 -44.63 38.19
N ALA A 326 -11.57 -44.24 37.08
CA ALA A 326 -11.30 -42.83 36.77
C ALA A 326 -12.59 -42.02 36.56
N GLU A 327 -13.58 -42.55 35.84
CA GLU A 327 -14.86 -41.87 35.65
C GLU A 327 -15.66 -41.83 36.96
N ASN A 328 -15.64 -42.88 37.79
CA ASN A 328 -16.25 -42.84 39.11
C ASN A 328 -15.60 -41.78 40.02
N GLU A 329 -14.28 -41.63 39.98
CA GLU A 329 -13.58 -40.59 40.74
C GLU A 329 -13.92 -39.20 40.19
N ARG A 330 -14.00 -39.03 38.87
CA ARG A 330 -14.45 -37.79 38.24
C ARG A 330 -15.89 -37.43 38.65
N ILE A 331 -16.81 -38.41 38.62
CA ILE A 331 -18.20 -38.23 39.06
C ILE A 331 -18.24 -37.87 40.55
N ARG A 332 -17.40 -38.51 41.37
CA ARG A 332 -17.29 -38.21 42.81
C ARG A 332 -16.81 -36.78 43.05
N LEU A 333 -15.78 -36.33 42.32
CA LEU A 333 -15.28 -34.96 42.41
C LEU A 333 -16.33 -33.94 41.97
N LEU A 334 -17.07 -34.22 40.89
CA LEU A 334 -18.17 -33.38 40.43
C LEU A 334 -19.38 -33.36 41.39
N ALA A 335 -19.64 -34.47 42.10
CA ALA A 335 -20.70 -34.54 43.11
C ALA A 335 -20.35 -33.72 44.36
N ILE A 336 -19.08 -33.72 44.78
CA ILE A 336 -18.59 -32.89 45.91
C ILE A 336 -18.76 -31.39 45.62
N ASP A 337 -18.63 -30.98 44.36
CA ASP A 337 -18.84 -29.58 43.95
C ASP A 337 -20.32 -29.16 43.90
N GLN A 338 -21.29 -30.10 43.84
CA GLN A 338 -22.72 -29.79 43.85
C GLN A 338 -23.34 -29.66 45.26
N ASP A 339 -22.77 -30.34 46.26
CA ASP A 339 -23.27 -30.31 47.65
C ASP A 339 -22.72 -29.11 48.47
N GLY A 340 -21.95 -28.22 47.83
CA GLY A 340 -21.30 -27.05 48.43
C GLY A 340 -21.98 -25.70 48.15
N LEU A 341 -23.25 -25.67 47.75
CA LEU A 341 -24.04 -24.45 47.53
C LEU A 341 -25.23 -24.32 48.50
#